data_AF-A0A975T625-F1
#
_entry.id   AF-A0A975T625-F1
#
_cell.length_a   1.000
_cell.length_b   1.000
_cell.length_c   1.000
_cell.angle_alpha   90.00
_cell.angle_beta   90.00
_cell.angle_gamma   90.00
#
_symmetry.space_group_name_H-M   'P 1'
#
loop_
_entity.id
_entity.type
_entity.pdbx_description
1 polymer ?
#
loop_
_entity_poly.entity_id
_entity_poly.type
_entity_poly.pdbx_seq_one_letter_code
_entity_poly.pdbx_strand_id
1 'polypeptide(L)'
;MFSGKGGVGKTTISCCFARYWAKKFPQEKILLLSTDPAHSLGDVLLSAVEDEALPLTDLPNLSIQALDAQKLLLEFRAKYSHFLEILVERGSLADGDDLAPVWDFNWPGLNELMGLLEIQRLLSEKTVDRIVVDMAPSGHTLNLLRLKDFLDVILNSLELFQKKHQVITETFTGSYTCDEVDQFLADLKHQLSAGRRLLQDQQFTGCLVVAIAEPMCLAETERFLENLTTLDVPYAGIFINHILKNPEIDPDRYGEQQNLLNQFLKISPNQPIFTIPQQHYPPLGGWELDNLTGQIQKIEQVQPIYISPVKWPAKILPSLHDFVAEGCKLIIVGGKGGVGKTTVSGAMGLALANRYPERRISIISIDPAHSLGDAFGKKLGHETQLLTPNLTGQEIDANKILDQFREDYLWELADMISGEGTGIQSETSINIAYIPDAWRQIMSQALPGIDEMLSLITIIDLLDSNQQDLIILDTAPTGHLLQFLAMPSALGDWLSWIFKLWIKYQDILGRVDFIGRLRNLRQQVMQAQKKLKNPLHTQFVGVVQAEPAIISEHIRLTESLKQMGIQQSYIVENNYNSDLEIDYNLFPEQTIIHLPHLPRSVEPFERIQGAANLLFEFNTLASNSV
;
A
#
# COMPACT_ATOMS: atom_id res chain seq x y z
N MET A 1 4.93 -19.02 7.55
CA MET A 1 4.77 -17.56 7.45
C MET A 1 3.31 -17.20 7.73
N PHE A 2 3.05 -16.12 8.45
CA PHE A 2 1.71 -15.57 8.68
C PHE A 2 1.58 -14.22 7.97
N SER A 3 0.60 -14.08 7.08
CA SER A 3 0.34 -12.82 6.36
C SER A 3 -1.16 -12.51 6.28
N GLY A 4 -1.52 -11.30 5.88
CA GLY A 4 -2.88 -10.79 5.87
C GLY A 4 -2.96 -9.29 6.17
N LYS A 5 -4.16 -8.72 6.06
CA LYS A 5 -4.39 -7.28 6.20
C LYS A 5 -3.90 -6.75 7.56
N GLY A 6 -3.56 -5.46 7.64
CA GLY A 6 -3.27 -4.81 8.92
C GLY A 6 -4.44 -4.95 9.91
N GLY A 7 -4.15 -5.22 11.19
CA GLY A 7 -5.16 -5.26 12.26
C GLY A 7 -6.01 -6.54 12.38
N VAL A 8 -5.83 -7.54 11.50
CA VAL A 8 -6.62 -8.80 11.55
C VAL A 8 -6.21 -9.78 12.67
N GLY A 9 -5.15 -9.47 13.43
CA GLY A 9 -4.63 -10.33 14.51
C GLY A 9 -3.53 -11.30 14.10
N LYS A 10 -2.73 -10.97 13.07
CA LYS A 10 -1.58 -11.77 12.60
C LYS A 10 -0.62 -12.14 13.72
N THR A 11 -0.11 -11.12 14.43
CA THR A 11 0.85 -11.27 15.53
C THR A 11 0.32 -12.14 16.65
N THR A 12 -0.95 -11.96 17.02
CA THR A 12 -1.60 -12.82 18.02
C THR A 12 -1.64 -14.29 17.59
N ILE A 13 -2.03 -14.55 16.35
CA ILE A 13 -2.18 -15.93 15.84
C ILE A 13 -0.83 -16.57 15.58
N SER A 14 0.17 -15.83 15.10
CA SER A 14 1.54 -16.32 14.94
C SER A 14 2.17 -16.66 16.30
N CYS A 15 1.93 -15.86 17.35
CA CYS A 15 2.30 -16.19 18.73
C CYS A 15 1.62 -17.48 19.23
N CYS A 16 0.28 -17.60 19.07
CA CYS A 16 -0.46 -18.82 19.43
C CYS A 16 0.14 -20.06 18.75
N PHE A 17 0.42 -19.95 17.45
CA PHE A 17 0.96 -21.04 16.67
C PHE A 17 2.40 -21.42 17.07
N ALA A 18 3.27 -20.44 17.28
CA ALA A 18 4.65 -20.67 17.72
C ALA A 18 4.70 -21.35 19.10
N ARG A 19 3.88 -20.89 20.05
CA ARG A 19 3.75 -21.52 21.38
C ARG A 19 3.20 -22.93 21.29
N TYR A 20 2.17 -23.16 20.46
CA TYR A 20 1.65 -24.50 20.21
C TYR A 20 2.73 -25.44 19.65
N TRP A 21 3.52 -24.98 18.68
CA TRP A 21 4.64 -25.75 18.15
C TRP A 21 5.72 -26.02 19.20
N ALA A 22 6.08 -25.04 20.02
CA ALA A 22 7.08 -25.21 21.08
C ALA A 22 6.68 -26.29 22.10
N LYS A 23 5.39 -26.34 22.45
CA LYS A 23 4.85 -27.40 23.31
C LYS A 23 4.78 -28.76 22.61
N LYS A 24 4.47 -28.78 21.31
CA LYS A 24 4.34 -30.02 20.53
C LYS A 24 5.70 -30.64 20.19
N PHE A 25 6.73 -29.81 19.98
CA PHE A 25 8.08 -30.21 19.58
C PHE A 25 9.12 -29.69 20.59
N PRO A 26 9.14 -30.21 21.83
CA PRO A 26 10.01 -29.70 22.90
C PRO A 26 11.51 -29.90 22.65
N GLN A 27 11.88 -30.74 21.68
CA GLN A 27 13.27 -31.02 21.30
C GLN A 27 13.78 -30.12 20.17
N GLU A 28 12.89 -29.36 19.53
CA GLU A 28 13.23 -28.48 18.42
C GLU A 28 13.36 -27.04 18.92
N LYS A 29 14.33 -26.31 18.36
CA LYS A 29 14.51 -24.88 18.54
C LYS A 29 13.63 -24.13 17.55
N ILE A 30 12.66 -23.40 18.08
CA ILE A 30 11.73 -22.62 17.28
C ILE A 30 12.05 -21.14 17.46
N LEU A 31 12.05 -20.40 16.36
CA LEU A 31 12.17 -18.95 16.37
C LEU A 31 10.86 -18.32 15.90
N LEU A 32 10.33 -17.41 16.69
CA LEU A 32 9.27 -16.49 16.29
C LEU A 32 9.92 -15.16 15.88
N LEU A 33 9.91 -14.91 14.58
CA LEU A 33 10.52 -13.72 13.97
C LEU A 33 9.41 -12.77 13.52
N SER A 34 9.43 -11.51 13.96
CA SER A 34 8.55 -10.48 13.42
C SER A 34 9.31 -9.60 12.42
N THR A 35 8.69 -9.34 11.28
CA THR A 35 9.17 -8.35 10.30
C THR A 35 8.42 -7.02 10.39
N ASP A 36 7.52 -6.87 11.38
CA ASP A 36 6.77 -5.63 11.61
C ASP A 36 7.60 -4.67 12.48
N PRO A 37 7.92 -3.45 12.00
CA PRO A 37 8.66 -2.46 12.77
C PRO A 37 7.90 -1.94 14.01
N ALA A 38 6.59 -2.20 14.14
CA ALA A 38 5.75 -1.63 15.21
C ALA A 38 5.86 -2.31 16.59
N HIS A 39 6.83 -3.19 16.85
CA HIS A 39 7.05 -3.89 18.13
C HIS A 39 5.84 -4.63 18.74
N SER A 40 4.78 -4.88 17.96
CA SER A 40 3.53 -5.54 18.41
C SER A 40 3.75 -6.90 19.08
N LEU A 41 4.85 -7.58 18.74
CA LEU A 41 5.19 -8.90 19.27
C LEU A 41 5.47 -8.88 20.78
N GLY A 42 6.19 -7.84 21.25
CA GLY A 42 6.52 -7.70 22.67
C GLY A 42 5.29 -7.40 23.52
N ASP A 43 4.38 -6.58 23.00
CA ASP A 43 3.10 -6.27 23.65
C ASP A 43 2.21 -7.51 23.80
N VAL A 44 2.10 -8.31 22.73
CA VAL A 44 1.29 -9.54 22.74
C VAL A 44 1.86 -10.58 23.70
N LEU A 45 3.18 -10.72 23.78
CA LEU A 45 3.85 -11.71 24.63
C LEU A 45 4.08 -11.23 26.06
N LEU A 46 3.92 -9.92 26.32
CA LEU A 46 4.29 -9.25 27.57
C LEU A 46 5.78 -9.49 27.93
N SER A 47 6.64 -9.44 26.91
CA SER A 47 8.09 -9.65 27.01
C SER A 47 8.82 -8.62 26.16
N ALA A 48 10.03 -8.25 26.56
CA ALA A 48 10.92 -7.48 25.69
C ALA A 48 11.25 -8.33 24.45
N VAL A 49 11.26 -7.67 23.29
CA VAL A 49 11.67 -8.26 22.01
C VAL A 49 12.70 -7.32 21.41
N GLU A 50 13.89 -7.84 21.18
CA GLU A 50 15.04 -7.11 20.63
C GLU A 50 15.45 -7.72 19.28
N ASP A 51 16.49 -7.17 18.67
CA ASP A 51 17.08 -7.65 17.42
C ASP A 51 17.89 -8.94 17.59
N GLU A 52 18.25 -9.30 18.82
CA GLU A 52 18.83 -10.59 19.17
C GLU A 52 17.76 -11.62 19.57
N ALA A 53 17.94 -12.87 19.16
CA ALA A 53 17.01 -13.96 19.45
C ALA A 53 17.10 -14.40 20.93
N LEU A 54 16.05 -14.11 21.70
CA LEU A 54 15.98 -14.43 23.14
C LEU A 54 14.90 -15.48 23.45
N PRO A 55 15.20 -16.49 24.28
CA PRO A 55 14.22 -17.52 24.65
C PRO A 55 13.13 -16.96 25.58
N LEU A 56 11.90 -17.46 25.42
CA LEU A 56 10.81 -17.19 26.35
C LEU A 56 11.08 -17.83 27.72
N THR A 57 10.69 -17.12 28.78
CA THR A 57 10.85 -17.60 30.16
C THR A 57 10.07 -18.87 30.46
N ASP A 58 8.87 -19.03 29.87
CA ASP A 58 8.00 -20.18 30.08
C ASP A 58 8.17 -21.29 29.02
N LEU A 59 8.83 -20.99 27.90
CA LEU A 59 9.10 -21.91 26.79
C LEU A 59 10.55 -21.72 26.29
N PRO A 60 11.54 -22.36 26.93
CA PRO A 60 12.96 -22.10 26.64
C PRO A 60 13.42 -22.58 25.26
N ASN A 61 12.62 -23.42 24.58
CA ASN A 61 12.86 -23.85 23.20
C ASN A 61 12.22 -22.93 22.14
N LEU A 62 11.53 -21.86 22.57
CA LEU A 62 10.96 -20.84 21.71
C LEU A 62 11.70 -19.52 21.93
N SER A 63 12.51 -19.13 20.94
CA SER A 63 13.15 -17.82 20.89
C SER A 63 12.30 -16.82 20.11
N ILE A 64 12.45 -15.55 20.45
CA ILE A 64 11.74 -14.44 19.82
C ILE A 64 12.76 -13.42 19.34
N GLN A 65 12.52 -12.85 18.16
CA GLN A 65 13.36 -11.83 17.56
C GLN A 65 12.50 -10.84 16.76
N ALA A 66 12.78 -9.54 16.89
CA ALA A 66 12.28 -8.53 15.97
C ALA A 66 13.34 -8.23 14.92
N LEU A 67 12.98 -8.28 13.65
CA LEU A 67 13.91 -8.01 12.57
C LEU A 67 14.10 -6.50 12.40
N ASP A 68 15.33 -6.01 12.62
CA ASP A 68 15.70 -4.64 12.29
C ASP A 68 16.17 -4.55 10.83
N ALA A 69 15.21 -4.31 9.94
CA ALA A 69 15.49 -4.18 8.52
C ALA A 69 16.39 -2.98 8.19
N GLN A 70 16.34 -1.89 8.97
CA GLN A 70 17.16 -0.71 8.74
C GLN A 70 18.62 -1.00 9.09
N LYS A 71 18.87 -1.66 10.21
CA LYS A 71 20.21 -2.13 10.59
C LYS A 71 20.77 -3.09 9.55
N LEU A 72 19.99 -4.10 9.14
CA LEU A 72 20.42 -5.06 8.11
C LEU A 72 20.72 -4.37 6.77
N LEU A 73 19.93 -3.36 6.40
CA LEU A 73 20.17 -2.56 5.20
C LEU A 73 21.45 -1.73 5.31
N LEU A 74 21.70 -1.11 6.47
CA LEU A 74 22.93 -0.36 6.70
C LEU A 74 24.16 -1.28 6.61
N GLU A 75 24.09 -2.48 7.18
CA GLU A 75 25.14 -3.50 7.07
C GLU A 75 25.34 -3.96 5.62
N PHE A 76 24.25 -4.19 4.89
CA PHE A 76 24.29 -4.52 3.46
C PHE A 76 24.96 -3.40 2.65
N ARG A 77 24.55 -2.14 2.85
CA ARG A 77 25.14 -0.97 2.19
C ARG A 77 26.62 -0.82 2.53
N ALA A 78 26.99 -0.90 3.81
CA ALA A 78 28.38 -0.80 4.23
C ALA A 78 29.27 -1.90 3.62
N LYS A 79 28.71 -3.09 3.42
CA LYS A 79 29.41 -4.22 2.81
C LYS A 79 29.58 -4.08 1.30
N TYR A 80 28.62 -3.47 0.61
CA TYR A 80 28.53 -3.51 -0.86
C TYR A 80 28.62 -2.16 -1.57
N SER A 81 28.71 -1.03 -0.84
CA SER A 81 28.74 0.32 -1.42
C SER A 81 29.87 0.50 -2.44
N HIS A 82 31.08 0.04 -2.10
CA HIS A 82 32.25 0.09 -3.00
C HIS A 82 31.99 -0.57 -4.36
N PHE A 83 31.38 -1.76 -4.38
CA PHE A 83 31.08 -2.45 -5.63
C PHE A 83 29.98 -1.74 -6.43
N LEU A 84 28.96 -1.20 -5.75
CA LEU A 84 27.88 -0.46 -6.38
C LEU A 84 28.40 0.84 -7.01
N GLU A 85 29.25 1.61 -6.31
CA GLU A 85 29.88 2.82 -6.83
C GLU A 85 30.67 2.54 -8.13
N ILE A 86 31.51 1.49 -8.13
CA ILE A 86 32.26 1.08 -9.31
C ILE A 86 31.33 0.72 -10.48
N LEU A 87 30.25 -0.03 -10.23
CA LEU A 87 29.28 -0.41 -11.25
C LEU A 87 28.60 0.82 -11.89
N VAL A 88 28.35 1.85 -11.11
CA VAL A 88 27.69 3.09 -11.55
C VAL A 88 28.60 3.93 -12.42
N GLU A 89 29.85 4.10 -11.99
CA GLU A 89 30.89 4.74 -12.79
C GLU A 89 31.08 4.01 -14.13
N ARG A 90 31.05 2.68 -14.11
CA ARG A 90 31.09 1.86 -15.34
C ARG A 90 29.86 2.14 -16.21
N GLY A 91 28.68 2.30 -15.61
CA GLY A 91 27.39 2.50 -16.27
C GLY A 91 27.10 3.90 -16.81
N SER A 92 27.80 4.95 -16.37
CA SER A 92 27.50 6.36 -16.71
C SER A 92 28.67 7.11 -17.37
N LEU A 93 28.39 8.32 -17.87
CA LEU A 93 29.37 9.37 -18.17
C LEU A 93 29.42 10.47 -17.10
N ALA A 94 28.53 10.41 -16.10
CA ALA A 94 28.47 11.37 -14.99
C ALA A 94 29.47 11.00 -13.88
N ASP A 95 29.92 12.00 -13.12
CA ASP A 95 30.78 11.79 -11.95
C ASP A 95 29.98 11.06 -10.85
N GLY A 96 30.63 10.16 -10.09
CA GLY A 96 29.98 9.34 -9.06
C GLY A 96 29.15 10.13 -8.04
N ASP A 97 29.59 11.35 -7.69
CA ASP A 97 28.90 12.26 -6.76
C ASP A 97 27.55 12.79 -7.31
N ASP A 98 27.38 12.89 -8.63
CA ASP A 98 26.13 13.39 -9.24
C ASP A 98 25.02 12.33 -9.24
N LEU A 99 25.41 11.06 -9.15
CA LEU A 99 24.53 9.90 -9.21
C LEU A 99 24.25 9.29 -7.84
N ALA A 100 24.89 9.76 -6.77
CA ALA A 100 24.60 9.38 -5.39
C ALA A 100 23.09 9.42 -5.06
N PRO A 101 22.30 10.42 -5.50
CA PRO A 101 20.85 10.43 -5.27
C PRO A 101 20.10 9.25 -5.89
N VAL A 102 20.59 8.65 -6.99
CA VAL A 102 19.97 7.49 -7.65
C VAL A 102 20.10 6.22 -6.80
N TRP A 103 21.15 6.14 -5.98
CA TRP A 103 21.47 4.97 -5.16
C TRP A 103 21.03 5.14 -3.70
N ASP A 104 20.93 6.38 -3.23
CA ASP A 104 20.36 6.73 -1.92
C ASP A 104 18.83 6.51 -1.85
N PHE A 105 18.16 6.23 -2.97
CA PHE A 105 16.74 5.90 -2.96
C PHE A 105 16.46 4.64 -2.12
N ASN A 106 15.51 4.77 -1.20
CA ASN A 106 14.94 3.63 -0.47
C ASN A 106 14.21 2.73 -1.47
N TRP A 107 14.90 1.73 -2.02
CA TRP A 107 14.30 0.81 -2.97
C TRP A 107 13.08 0.10 -2.36
N PRO A 108 11.95 0.05 -3.08
CA PRO A 108 10.76 -0.63 -2.59
C PRO A 108 11.08 -2.13 -2.40
N GLY A 109 10.64 -2.69 -1.28
CA GLY A 109 10.86 -4.12 -0.97
C GLY A 109 12.24 -4.44 -0.37
N LEU A 110 13.10 -3.47 -0.11
CA LEU A 110 14.46 -3.75 0.37
C LEU A 110 14.47 -4.26 1.82
N ASN A 111 13.57 -3.76 2.67
CA ASN A 111 13.40 -4.24 4.04
C ASN A 111 13.00 -5.72 4.06
N GLU A 112 12.07 -6.06 3.17
CA GLU A 112 11.57 -7.41 2.93
C GLU A 112 12.68 -8.35 2.46
N LEU A 113 13.53 -7.90 1.53
CA LEU A 113 14.69 -8.64 1.07
C LEU A 113 15.65 -8.92 2.23
N MET A 114 15.97 -7.90 3.04
CA MET A 114 16.86 -8.08 4.19
C MET A 114 16.29 -9.13 5.15
N GLY A 115 14.97 -9.13 5.36
CA GLY A 115 14.28 -10.16 6.12
C GLY A 115 14.46 -11.57 5.56
N LEU A 116 14.32 -11.73 4.24
CA LEU A 116 14.50 -13.02 3.56
C LEU A 116 15.94 -13.53 3.66
N LEU A 117 16.93 -12.65 3.43
CA LEU A 117 18.35 -12.99 3.51
C LEU A 117 18.73 -13.41 4.94
N GLU A 118 18.19 -12.74 5.94
CA GLU A 118 18.43 -13.10 7.34
C GLU A 118 17.80 -14.45 7.71
N ILE A 119 16.56 -14.72 7.28
CA ILE A 119 15.93 -16.03 7.43
C ILE A 119 16.80 -17.13 6.78
N GLN A 120 17.29 -16.88 5.56
CA GLN A 120 18.18 -17.81 4.87
C GLN A 120 19.49 -18.04 5.64
N ARG A 121 20.10 -16.98 6.18
CA ARG A 121 21.31 -17.06 7.00
C ARG A 121 21.08 -17.95 8.23
N LEU A 122 20.05 -17.65 9.03
CA LEU A 122 19.69 -18.38 10.25
C LEU A 122 19.51 -19.88 10.01
N LEU A 123 18.86 -20.23 8.90
CA LEU A 123 18.62 -21.63 8.49
C LEU A 123 19.89 -22.31 8.00
N SER A 124 20.69 -21.62 7.18
CA SER A 124 21.94 -22.17 6.63
C SER A 124 22.96 -22.47 7.74
N GLU A 125 23.00 -21.66 8.79
CA GLU A 125 23.84 -21.83 9.96
C GLU A 125 23.30 -22.88 10.96
N LYS A 126 22.10 -23.43 10.72
CA LYS A 126 21.41 -24.40 11.60
C LYS A 126 21.28 -23.92 13.05
N THR A 127 21.06 -22.62 13.24
CA THR A 127 20.86 -22.02 14.57
C THR A 127 19.52 -22.42 15.17
N VAL A 128 18.52 -22.67 14.31
CA VAL A 128 17.13 -22.96 14.64
C VAL A 128 16.59 -24.07 13.73
N ASP A 129 15.65 -24.87 14.23
CA ASP A 129 15.02 -25.97 13.49
C ASP A 129 13.79 -25.51 12.71
N ARG A 130 13.03 -24.54 13.26
CA ARG A 130 11.84 -23.96 12.61
C ARG A 130 11.74 -22.47 12.85
N ILE A 131 11.19 -21.76 11.88
CA ILE A 131 10.92 -20.32 11.96
C ILE A 131 9.43 -20.06 11.71
N VAL A 132 8.79 -19.40 12.66
CA VAL A 132 7.47 -18.79 12.49
C VAL A 132 7.69 -17.31 12.19
N VAL A 133 7.33 -16.88 10.99
CA VAL A 133 7.48 -15.49 10.56
C VAL A 133 6.14 -14.78 10.69
N ASP A 134 6.07 -13.76 11.55
CA ASP A 134 4.99 -12.79 11.62
C ASP A 134 5.26 -11.66 10.62
N MET A 135 4.58 -11.69 9.47
CA MET A 135 4.86 -10.75 8.39
C MET A 135 4.12 -9.42 8.60
N ALA A 136 4.74 -8.35 8.10
CA ALA A 136 4.09 -7.07 7.86
C ALA A 136 2.78 -7.24 7.02
N PRO A 137 1.85 -6.27 7.03
CA PRO A 137 0.57 -6.37 6.31
C PRO A 137 0.68 -6.83 4.84
N SER A 138 -0.35 -7.53 4.35
CA SER A 138 -0.43 -8.17 3.02
C SER A 138 0.05 -7.29 1.86
N GLY A 139 -0.28 -6.00 1.83
CA GLY A 139 0.22 -5.08 0.79
C GLY A 139 1.74 -4.96 0.75
N HIS A 140 2.41 -4.93 1.91
CA HIS A 140 3.88 -4.96 2.02
C HIS A 140 4.44 -6.38 1.79
N THR A 141 3.73 -7.43 2.24
CA THR A 141 4.11 -8.82 1.95
C THR A 141 4.09 -9.11 0.44
N LEU A 142 3.17 -8.53 -0.32
CA LEU A 142 3.16 -8.66 -1.78
C LEU A 142 4.36 -7.95 -2.42
N ASN A 143 4.87 -6.87 -1.82
CA ASN A 143 6.13 -6.25 -2.26
C ASN A 143 7.34 -7.17 -2.01
N LEU A 144 7.38 -7.92 -0.89
CA LEU A 144 8.38 -8.98 -0.63
C LEU A 144 8.41 -10.03 -1.74
N LEU A 145 7.26 -10.32 -2.35
CA LEU A 145 7.12 -11.37 -3.35
C LEU A 145 7.21 -10.86 -4.80
N ARG A 146 6.84 -9.59 -5.06
CA ARG A 146 7.10 -8.84 -6.32
C ARG A 146 8.57 -8.44 -6.49
N LEU A 147 9.36 -8.59 -5.43
CA LEU A 147 10.81 -8.45 -5.38
C LEU A 147 11.55 -9.20 -6.50
N LYS A 148 10.96 -10.29 -7.03
CA LYS A 148 11.49 -11.01 -8.20
C LYS A 148 11.74 -10.08 -9.37
N ASP A 149 10.71 -9.35 -9.80
CA ASP A 149 10.80 -8.53 -11.01
C ASP A 149 11.72 -7.33 -10.75
N PHE A 150 11.68 -6.76 -9.54
CA PHE A 150 12.56 -5.65 -9.16
C PHE A 150 14.04 -6.06 -9.10
N LEU A 151 14.38 -7.15 -8.42
CA LEU A 151 15.76 -7.59 -8.28
C LEU A 151 16.32 -8.14 -9.58
N ASP A 152 15.53 -8.88 -10.35
CA ASP A 152 15.96 -9.31 -11.68
C ASP A 152 16.27 -8.09 -12.55
N VAL A 153 15.44 -7.04 -12.51
CA VAL A 153 15.66 -5.78 -13.24
C VAL A 153 16.93 -5.05 -12.77
N ILE A 154 17.13 -4.86 -11.47
CA ILE A 154 18.32 -4.17 -10.94
C ILE A 154 19.58 -5.00 -11.18
N LEU A 155 19.57 -6.31 -10.90
CA LEU A 155 20.70 -7.19 -11.17
C LEU A 155 21.07 -7.17 -12.65
N ASN A 156 20.10 -7.28 -13.54
CA ASN A 156 20.35 -7.20 -14.99
C ASN A 156 20.97 -5.85 -15.37
N SER A 157 20.51 -4.74 -14.77
CA SER A 157 21.10 -3.41 -15.00
C SER A 157 22.56 -3.35 -14.56
N LEU A 158 22.88 -3.88 -13.38
CA LEU A 158 24.25 -3.94 -12.87
C LEU A 158 25.14 -4.87 -13.72
N GLU A 159 24.62 -6.02 -14.14
CA GLU A 159 25.30 -6.93 -15.08
C GLU A 159 25.58 -6.24 -16.41
N LEU A 160 24.68 -5.40 -16.91
CA LEU A 160 24.88 -4.60 -18.13
C LEU A 160 25.97 -3.55 -17.97
N PHE A 161 26.04 -2.86 -16.82
CA PHE A 161 27.13 -1.92 -16.52
C PHE A 161 28.48 -2.62 -16.48
N GLN A 162 28.55 -3.79 -15.84
CA GLN A 162 29.74 -4.62 -15.84
C GLN A 162 30.10 -5.09 -17.25
N LYS A 163 29.09 -5.51 -18.03
CA LYS A 163 29.30 -5.98 -19.40
C LYS A 163 29.86 -4.89 -20.31
N LYS A 164 29.42 -3.64 -20.14
CA LYS A 164 30.00 -2.49 -20.85
C LYS A 164 31.49 -2.35 -20.54
N HIS A 165 31.86 -2.41 -19.26
CA HIS A 165 33.26 -2.33 -18.84
C HIS A 165 34.09 -3.49 -19.43
N GLN A 166 33.58 -4.72 -19.41
CA GLN A 166 34.21 -5.87 -20.05
C GLN A 166 34.50 -5.59 -21.53
N VAL A 167 33.50 -5.17 -22.30
CA VAL A 167 33.64 -4.91 -23.75
C VAL A 167 34.64 -3.80 -24.04
N ILE A 168 34.58 -2.69 -23.28
CA ILE A 168 35.54 -1.58 -23.42
C ILE A 168 36.95 -2.08 -23.15
N THR A 169 37.16 -2.78 -22.03
CA THR A 169 38.48 -3.31 -21.66
C THR A 169 39.00 -4.28 -22.73
N GLU A 170 38.22 -5.28 -23.15
CA GLU A 170 38.61 -6.22 -24.22
C GLU A 170 38.99 -5.51 -25.51
N THR A 171 38.28 -4.44 -25.86
CA THR A 171 38.55 -3.67 -27.09
C THR A 171 39.90 -2.94 -27.02
N PHE A 172 40.26 -2.40 -25.86
CA PHE A 172 41.52 -1.64 -25.69
C PHE A 172 42.73 -2.50 -25.33
N THR A 173 42.55 -3.59 -24.57
CA THR A 173 43.65 -4.43 -24.06
C THR A 173 43.76 -5.77 -24.80
N GLY A 174 42.77 -6.15 -25.61
CA GLY A 174 42.70 -7.42 -26.33
C GLY A 174 42.25 -8.62 -25.49
N SER A 175 42.04 -8.45 -24.18
CA SER A 175 41.55 -9.51 -23.28
C SER A 175 40.95 -8.93 -22.00
N TYR A 176 39.99 -9.62 -21.40
CA TYR A 176 39.43 -9.26 -20.11
C TYR A 176 39.75 -10.31 -19.05
N THR A 177 40.06 -9.84 -17.85
CA THR A 177 40.25 -10.68 -16.67
C THR A 177 39.17 -10.34 -15.66
N CYS A 178 38.44 -11.35 -15.19
CA CYS A 178 37.40 -11.14 -14.20
C CYS A 178 37.94 -10.45 -12.95
N ASP A 179 37.20 -9.47 -12.46
CA ASP A 179 37.56 -8.67 -11.30
C ASP A 179 36.65 -8.95 -10.09
N GLU A 180 36.88 -8.20 -9.00
CA GLU A 180 36.11 -8.32 -7.76
C GLU A 180 34.62 -8.01 -7.93
N VAL A 181 34.27 -7.19 -8.92
CA VAL A 181 32.88 -6.81 -9.22
C VAL A 181 32.14 -7.96 -9.93
N ASP A 182 32.81 -8.69 -10.83
CA ASP A 182 32.24 -9.89 -11.44
C ASP A 182 31.89 -10.95 -10.38
N GLN A 183 32.78 -11.13 -9.40
CA GLN A 183 32.54 -12.08 -8.31
C GLN A 183 31.40 -11.62 -7.40
N PHE A 184 31.36 -10.33 -7.05
CA PHE A 184 30.26 -9.76 -6.28
C PHE A 184 28.89 -9.97 -6.94
N LEU A 185 28.76 -9.71 -8.24
CA LEU A 185 27.49 -9.91 -8.97
C LEU A 185 27.06 -11.38 -8.98
N ALA A 186 28.01 -12.30 -9.16
CA ALA A 186 27.74 -13.74 -9.12
C ALA A 186 27.24 -14.19 -7.74
N ASP A 187 27.88 -13.71 -6.65
CA ASP A 187 27.49 -14.03 -5.29
C ASP A 187 26.10 -13.48 -4.94
N LEU A 188 25.82 -12.23 -5.31
CA LEU A 188 24.52 -11.59 -5.07
C LEU A 188 23.39 -12.33 -5.80
N LYS A 189 23.59 -12.67 -7.08
CA LYS A 189 22.64 -13.47 -7.88
C LYS A 189 22.38 -14.83 -7.26
N HIS A 190 23.44 -15.50 -6.80
CA HIS A 190 23.30 -16.80 -6.16
C HIS A 190 22.46 -16.71 -4.87
N GLN A 191 22.77 -15.76 -3.99
CA GLN A 191 22.03 -15.54 -2.73
C GLN A 191 20.54 -15.31 -2.97
N LEU A 192 20.20 -14.40 -3.89
CA LEU A 192 18.81 -14.07 -4.23
C LEU A 192 18.05 -15.26 -4.81
N SER A 193 18.69 -16.02 -5.70
CA SER A 193 18.08 -17.23 -6.28
C SER A 193 17.82 -18.32 -5.24
N ALA A 194 18.71 -18.47 -4.25
CA ALA A 194 18.59 -19.45 -3.19
C ALA A 194 17.45 -19.08 -2.22
N GLY A 195 17.37 -17.81 -1.80
CA GLY A 195 16.27 -17.31 -0.96
C GLY A 195 14.90 -17.52 -1.63
N ARG A 196 14.80 -17.27 -2.94
CA ARG A 196 13.56 -17.51 -3.70
C ARG A 196 13.15 -18.98 -3.71
N ARG A 197 14.08 -19.91 -3.99
CA ARG A 197 13.79 -21.35 -4.00
C ARG A 197 13.25 -21.82 -2.66
N LEU A 198 13.79 -21.28 -1.57
CA LEU A 198 13.36 -21.60 -0.22
C LEU A 198 11.90 -21.19 0.04
N LEU A 199 11.45 -20.03 -0.45
CA LEU A 199 10.05 -19.60 -0.37
C LEU A 199 9.10 -20.46 -1.21
N GLN A 200 9.58 -21.02 -2.33
CA GLN A 200 8.78 -21.82 -3.27
C GLN A 200 8.74 -23.32 -2.93
N ASP A 201 9.59 -23.79 -2.00
CA ASP A 201 9.64 -25.19 -1.61
C ASP A 201 8.49 -25.56 -0.67
N GLN A 202 7.59 -26.42 -1.13
CA GLN A 202 6.42 -26.91 -0.36
C GLN A 202 6.79 -27.78 0.85
N GLN A 203 7.99 -28.35 0.90
CA GLN A 203 8.47 -29.09 2.06
C GLN A 203 9.01 -28.16 3.14
N PHE A 204 9.45 -26.97 2.75
CA PHE A 204 10.12 -26.02 3.63
C PHE A 204 9.21 -24.87 4.08
N THR A 205 8.46 -24.29 3.15
CA THR A 205 7.65 -23.09 3.36
C THR A 205 6.17 -23.41 3.34
N GLY A 206 5.43 -22.77 4.25
CA GLY A 206 3.97 -22.72 4.24
C GLY A 206 3.48 -21.32 4.63
N CYS A 207 2.63 -20.73 3.79
CA CYS A 207 1.99 -19.44 4.03
C CYS A 207 0.59 -19.65 4.59
N LEU A 208 0.37 -19.18 5.82
CA LEU A 208 -0.92 -19.16 6.51
C LEU A 208 -1.49 -17.74 6.43
N VAL A 209 -2.71 -17.61 5.92
CA VAL A 209 -3.35 -16.31 5.74
C VAL A 209 -4.26 -16.03 6.93
N VAL A 210 -4.17 -14.83 7.50
CA VAL A 210 -5.06 -14.36 8.56
C VAL A 210 -6.00 -13.31 7.98
N ALA A 211 -7.30 -13.50 8.20
CA ALA A 211 -8.35 -12.62 7.74
C ALA A 211 -9.36 -12.38 8.87
N ILE A 212 -10.28 -11.44 8.64
CA ILE A 212 -11.51 -11.29 9.40
C ILE A 212 -12.70 -11.40 8.45
N ALA A 213 -13.88 -11.75 8.96
CA ALA A 213 -15.09 -11.85 8.17
C ALA A 213 -15.64 -10.45 7.82
N GLU A 214 -14.98 -9.78 6.87
CA GLU A 214 -15.38 -8.50 6.29
C GLU A 214 -15.22 -8.50 4.76
N PRO A 215 -16.10 -7.82 4.00
CA PRO A 215 -16.07 -7.87 2.53
C PRO A 215 -14.73 -7.44 1.92
N MET A 216 -14.17 -6.31 2.36
CA MET A 216 -12.86 -5.85 1.88
C MET A 216 -11.72 -6.81 2.26
N CYS A 217 -11.81 -7.44 3.44
CA CYS A 217 -10.79 -8.40 3.88
C CYS A 217 -10.86 -9.70 3.06
N LEU A 218 -12.06 -10.12 2.66
CA LEU A 218 -12.26 -11.24 1.75
C LEU A 218 -11.66 -10.94 0.36
N ALA A 219 -12.02 -9.81 -0.24
CA ALA A 219 -11.49 -9.41 -1.55
C ALA A 219 -9.95 -9.29 -1.54
N GLU A 220 -9.38 -8.73 -0.47
CA GLU A 220 -7.92 -8.64 -0.31
C GLU A 220 -7.28 -10.03 -0.13
N THR A 221 -7.96 -10.94 0.59
CA THR A 221 -7.51 -12.33 0.73
C THR A 221 -7.54 -13.06 -0.61
N GLU A 222 -8.58 -12.92 -1.41
CA GLU A 222 -8.66 -13.49 -2.76
C GLU A 222 -7.48 -13.05 -3.63
N ARG A 223 -7.25 -11.73 -3.74
CA ARG A 223 -6.11 -11.17 -4.46
C ARG A 223 -4.78 -11.69 -3.91
N PHE A 224 -4.66 -11.84 -2.60
CA PHE A 224 -3.44 -12.36 -1.97
C PHE A 224 -3.19 -13.83 -2.36
N LEU A 225 -4.22 -14.67 -2.36
CA LEU A 225 -4.12 -16.08 -2.77
C LEU A 225 -3.75 -16.23 -4.26
N GLU A 226 -4.28 -15.39 -5.14
CA GLU A 226 -3.91 -15.34 -6.56
C GLU A 226 -2.42 -15.01 -6.75
N ASN A 227 -1.90 -14.07 -5.95
CA ASN A 227 -0.48 -13.71 -5.97
C ASN A 227 0.41 -14.84 -5.44
N LEU A 228 0.04 -15.49 -4.33
CA LEU A 228 0.78 -16.66 -3.83
C LEU A 228 0.88 -17.76 -4.91
N THR A 229 -0.21 -17.98 -5.65
CA THR A 229 -0.24 -18.94 -6.76
C THR A 229 0.68 -18.53 -7.91
N THR A 230 0.64 -17.26 -8.30
CA THR A 230 1.49 -16.71 -9.38
C THR A 230 2.99 -16.80 -9.06
N LEU A 231 3.33 -16.78 -7.77
CA LEU A 231 4.70 -16.74 -7.27
C LEU A 231 5.21 -18.11 -6.80
N ASP A 232 4.40 -19.15 -6.96
CA ASP A 232 4.65 -20.52 -6.49
C ASP A 232 4.95 -20.61 -4.98
N VAL A 233 4.39 -19.70 -4.17
CA VAL A 233 4.54 -19.75 -2.71
C VAL A 233 3.50 -20.73 -2.13
N PRO A 234 3.91 -21.74 -1.35
CA PRO A 234 2.98 -22.74 -0.84
C PRO A 234 1.93 -22.14 0.11
N TYR A 235 0.65 -22.26 -0.26
CA TYR A 235 -0.49 -21.83 0.56
C TYR A 235 -0.95 -22.98 1.47
N ALA A 236 -1.02 -22.74 2.78
CA ALA A 236 -1.25 -23.76 3.81
C ALA A 236 -2.61 -23.67 4.54
N GLY A 237 -3.38 -22.59 4.36
CA GLY A 237 -4.69 -22.42 4.99
C GLY A 237 -5.00 -21.00 5.46
N ILE A 238 -6.25 -20.76 5.87
CA ILE A 238 -6.75 -19.47 6.35
C ILE A 238 -7.19 -19.55 7.82
N PHE A 239 -6.86 -18.53 8.59
CA PHE A 239 -7.44 -18.24 9.90
C PHE A 239 -8.36 -17.03 9.80
N ILE A 240 -9.63 -17.19 10.16
CA ILE A 240 -10.64 -16.13 10.18
C ILE A 240 -10.89 -15.73 11.63
N ASN A 241 -10.36 -14.58 12.00
CA ASN A 241 -10.41 -14.05 13.35
C ASN A 241 -11.70 -13.24 13.60
N HIS A 242 -11.99 -12.97 14.87
CA HIS A 242 -13.10 -12.14 15.34
C HIS A 242 -14.50 -12.67 14.96
N ILE A 243 -14.72 -13.98 15.03
CA ILE A 243 -16.03 -14.58 14.77
C ILE A 243 -16.94 -14.45 15.98
N LEU A 244 -18.16 -13.93 15.77
CA LEU A 244 -19.21 -13.89 16.79
C LEU A 244 -19.74 -15.30 17.04
N LYS A 245 -19.70 -15.73 18.31
CA LYS A 245 -20.25 -17.03 18.74
C LYS A 245 -21.75 -16.99 19.02
N ASN A 246 -22.28 -15.85 19.48
CA ASN A 246 -23.68 -15.70 19.88
C ASN A 246 -24.43 -14.80 18.87
N PRO A 247 -25.40 -15.34 18.11
CA PRO A 247 -26.18 -14.56 17.15
C PRO A 247 -27.08 -13.50 17.78
N GLU A 248 -27.39 -13.59 19.07
CA GLU A 248 -28.30 -12.65 19.75
C GLU A 248 -27.67 -11.28 20.04
N ILE A 249 -26.34 -11.20 20.09
CA ILE A 249 -25.61 -9.97 20.42
C ILE A 249 -25.75 -8.95 19.28
N ASP A 250 -25.52 -9.42 18.05
CA ASP A 250 -25.65 -8.63 16.82
C ASP A 250 -26.08 -9.56 15.68
N PRO A 251 -27.40 -9.77 15.49
CA PRO A 251 -27.92 -10.66 14.47
C PRO A 251 -27.53 -10.24 13.04
N ASP A 252 -27.40 -8.94 12.80
CA ASP A 252 -27.04 -8.37 11.50
C ASP A 252 -25.59 -8.71 11.15
N ARG A 253 -24.66 -8.42 12.08
CA ARG A 253 -23.24 -8.78 11.92
C ARG A 253 -23.05 -10.29 11.86
N TYR A 254 -23.75 -11.07 12.69
CA TYR A 254 -23.65 -12.52 12.66
C TYR A 254 -24.05 -13.08 11.29
N GLY A 255 -25.16 -12.59 10.72
CA GLY A 255 -25.63 -12.97 9.39
C GLY A 255 -24.61 -12.63 8.29
N GLU A 256 -24.03 -11.43 8.33
CA GLU A 256 -22.96 -11.02 7.42
C GLU A 256 -21.74 -11.97 7.53
N GLN A 257 -21.30 -12.29 8.76
CA GLN A 257 -20.16 -13.18 8.99
C GLN A 257 -20.42 -14.59 8.42
N GLN A 258 -21.62 -15.16 8.60
CA GLN A 258 -21.93 -16.47 8.01
C GLN A 258 -21.85 -16.42 6.47
N ASN A 259 -22.40 -15.38 5.82
CA ASN A 259 -22.28 -15.22 4.37
C ASN A 259 -20.81 -15.17 3.92
N LEU A 260 -19.98 -14.36 4.59
CA LEU A 260 -18.57 -14.21 4.27
C LEU A 260 -17.77 -15.49 4.54
N LEU A 261 -18.02 -16.21 5.65
CA LEU A 261 -17.40 -17.50 5.93
C LEU A 261 -17.67 -18.52 4.81
N ASN A 262 -18.88 -18.50 4.24
CA ASN A 262 -19.23 -19.36 3.10
C ASN A 262 -18.44 -18.98 1.85
N GLN A 263 -18.16 -17.70 1.64
CA GLN A 263 -17.32 -17.23 0.54
C GLN A 263 -15.85 -17.62 0.77
N PHE A 264 -15.32 -17.49 2.00
CA PHE A 264 -13.99 -17.98 2.34
C PHE A 264 -13.81 -19.48 2.06
N LEU A 265 -14.82 -20.31 2.39
CA LEU A 265 -14.82 -21.74 2.06
C LEU A 265 -14.76 -22.02 0.57
N LYS A 266 -15.36 -21.16 -0.27
CA LYS A 266 -15.33 -21.31 -1.73
C LYS A 266 -13.97 -20.95 -2.34
N ILE A 267 -13.28 -19.95 -1.81
CA ILE A 267 -11.99 -19.49 -2.35
C ILE A 267 -10.82 -20.37 -1.90
N SER A 268 -10.99 -21.15 -0.82
CA SER A 268 -10.00 -22.08 -0.30
C SER A 268 -10.55 -23.51 -0.16
N PRO A 269 -10.90 -24.18 -1.27
CA PRO A 269 -11.56 -25.49 -1.21
C PRO A 269 -10.61 -26.63 -0.76
N ASN A 270 -9.31 -26.48 -1.00
CA ASN A 270 -8.32 -27.56 -0.80
C ASN A 270 -7.49 -27.41 0.48
N GLN A 271 -7.57 -26.25 1.15
CA GLN A 271 -6.79 -25.95 2.35
C GLN A 271 -7.72 -25.69 3.54
N PRO A 272 -7.27 -26.02 4.77
CA PRO A 272 -8.11 -25.86 5.94
C PRO A 272 -8.40 -24.38 6.23
N ILE A 273 -9.62 -24.13 6.69
CA ILE A 273 -10.03 -22.84 7.23
C ILE A 273 -10.33 -23.02 8.71
N PHE A 274 -9.73 -22.15 9.52
CA PHE A 274 -9.91 -22.10 10.96
C PHE A 274 -10.61 -20.81 11.36
N THR A 275 -11.50 -20.88 12.35
CA THR A 275 -12.16 -19.72 12.93
C THR A 275 -11.66 -19.49 14.35
N ILE A 276 -11.50 -18.21 14.70
CA ILE A 276 -11.14 -17.77 16.05
C ILE A 276 -12.25 -16.85 16.55
N PRO A 277 -12.79 -17.11 17.76
CA PRO A 277 -13.84 -16.27 18.32
C PRO A 277 -13.33 -14.87 18.65
N GLN A 278 -14.21 -13.88 18.48
CA GLN A 278 -13.98 -12.52 18.98
C GLN A 278 -13.77 -12.55 20.50
N GLN A 279 -12.69 -11.90 20.96
CA GLN A 279 -12.39 -11.75 22.38
C GLN A 279 -12.92 -10.42 22.89
N HIS A 280 -13.33 -10.38 24.17
CA HIS A 280 -13.74 -9.14 24.82
C HIS A 280 -12.55 -8.20 25.11
N TYR A 281 -11.38 -8.78 25.36
CA TYR A 281 -10.14 -8.07 25.62
C TYR A 281 -9.03 -8.67 24.74
N PRO A 282 -8.00 -7.91 24.36
CA PRO A 282 -6.85 -8.45 23.65
C PRO A 282 -6.22 -9.62 24.45
N PRO A 283 -6.00 -10.80 23.85
CA PRO A 283 -5.40 -11.93 24.52
C PRO A 283 -3.88 -11.73 24.62
N LEU A 284 -3.43 -11.23 25.78
CA LEU A 284 -2.03 -10.88 26.04
C LEU A 284 -1.37 -11.88 27.00
N GLY A 285 -0.12 -12.21 26.72
CA GLY A 285 0.70 -13.12 27.52
C GLY A 285 0.44 -14.59 27.26
N GLY A 286 1.39 -15.43 27.70
CA GLY A 286 1.44 -16.84 27.34
C GLY A 286 0.16 -17.63 27.66
N TRP A 287 -0.44 -17.40 28.83
CA TRP A 287 -1.64 -18.13 29.26
C TRP A 287 -2.88 -17.81 28.39
N GLU A 288 -3.13 -16.53 28.11
CA GLU A 288 -4.27 -16.12 27.26
C GLU A 288 -4.10 -16.60 25.82
N LEU A 289 -2.87 -16.55 25.29
CA LEU A 289 -2.56 -17.08 23.97
C LEU A 289 -2.78 -18.59 23.87
N ASP A 290 -2.43 -19.33 24.93
CA ASP A 290 -2.67 -20.76 25.01
C ASP A 290 -4.16 -21.09 25.12
N ASN A 291 -4.90 -20.29 25.90
CA ASN A 291 -6.36 -20.39 26.00
C ASN A 291 -7.04 -20.10 24.66
N LEU A 292 -6.62 -19.04 23.96
CA LEU A 292 -7.12 -18.71 22.62
C LEU A 292 -6.84 -19.84 21.63
N THR A 293 -5.65 -20.45 21.69
CA THR A 293 -5.27 -21.60 20.85
C THR A 293 -6.27 -22.76 21.01
N GLY A 294 -6.72 -23.03 22.24
CA GLY A 294 -7.73 -24.05 22.53
C GLY A 294 -9.13 -23.74 21.98
N GLN A 295 -9.40 -22.50 21.57
CA GLN A 295 -10.67 -22.06 21.00
C GLN A 295 -10.68 -22.06 19.47
N ILE A 296 -9.55 -22.29 18.81
CA ILE A 296 -9.45 -22.32 17.35
C ILE A 296 -10.18 -23.56 16.82
N GLN A 297 -11.10 -23.36 15.86
CA GLN A 297 -11.90 -24.44 15.30
C GLN A 297 -11.79 -24.51 13.78
N LYS A 298 -11.51 -25.70 13.24
CA LYS A 298 -11.61 -25.94 11.79
C LYS A 298 -13.08 -25.89 11.38
N ILE A 299 -13.38 -25.17 10.30
CA ILE A 299 -14.72 -25.14 9.70
C ILE A 299 -14.74 -25.88 8.38
N GLU A 300 -15.86 -26.55 8.11
CA GLU A 300 -16.13 -27.24 6.83
C GLU A 300 -17.47 -26.81 6.23
N GLN A 301 -18.39 -26.32 7.06
CA GLN A 301 -19.71 -25.84 6.69
C GLN A 301 -20.11 -24.65 7.58
N VAL A 302 -21.03 -23.83 7.08
CA VAL A 302 -21.55 -22.63 7.75
C VAL A 302 -22.95 -22.89 8.29
N GLN A 303 -23.32 -22.22 9.38
CA GLN A 303 -24.67 -22.32 9.93
C GLN A 303 -25.71 -21.59 9.05
N PRO A 304 -26.96 -22.06 9.00
CA PRO A 304 -28.03 -21.39 8.26
C PRO A 304 -28.33 -19.99 8.81
N ILE A 305 -28.57 -19.04 7.91
CA ILE A 305 -28.78 -17.61 8.20
C ILE A 305 -30.22 -17.38 8.71
N TYR A 306 -30.38 -16.67 9.82
CA TYR A 306 -31.67 -16.11 10.24
C TYR A 306 -31.77 -14.66 9.80
N ILE A 307 -32.67 -14.35 8.86
CA ILE A 307 -32.86 -12.99 8.35
C ILE A 307 -33.73 -12.21 9.36
N SER A 308 -33.09 -11.33 10.13
CA SER A 308 -33.83 -10.30 10.89
C SER A 308 -34.15 -9.13 9.96
N PRO A 309 -35.29 -8.44 10.13
CA PRO A 309 -35.62 -7.26 9.33
C PRO A 309 -34.59 -6.15 9.56
N VAL A 310 -33.99 -5.67 8.47
CA VAL A 310 -33.01 -4.59 8.45
C VAL A 310 -33.62 -3.31 9.01
N LYS A 311 -32.98 -2.71 10.02
CA LYS A 311 -33.38 -1.42 10.60
C LYS A 311 -32.39 -0.35 10.22
N TRP A 312 -32.85 0.68 9.50
CA TRP A 312 -32.03 1.84 9.17
C TRP A 312 -32.00 2.85 10.33
N PRO A 313 -30.83 3.45 10.61
CA PRO A 313 -30.72 4.50 11.63
C PRO A 313 -31.39 5.80 11.18
N ALA A 314 -31.72 6.66 12.15
CA ALA A 314 -32.20 8.01 11.89
C ALA A 314 -31.04 8.96 11.55
N LYS A 315 -31.32 10.02 10.79
CA LYS A 315 -30.37 11.10 10.52
C LYS A 315 -30.06 11.87 11.81
N ILE A 316 -28.80 12.27 11.95
CA ILE A 316 -28.31 13.10 13.05
C ILE A 316 -27.75 14.38 12.44
N LEU A 317 -28.15 15.54 12.98
CA LEU A 317 -27.64 16.85 12.57
C LEU A 317 -26.38 17.21 13.37
N PRO A 318 -25.47 18.05 12.83
CA PRO A 318 -25.53 18.75 11.54
C PRO A 318 -25.24 17.85 10.32
N SER A 319 -25.61 18.30 9.12
CA SER A 319 -25.31 17.63 7.84
C SER A 319 -24.20 18.34 7.05
N LEU A 320 -23.61 17.66 6.07
CA LEU A 320 -22.68 18.29 5.13
C LEU A 320 -23.36 19.41 4.35
N HIS A 321 -22.57 20.45 4.05
CA HIS A 321 -22.98 21.55 3.21
C HIS A 321 -23.04 21.17 1.73
N ASP A 322 -23.72 22.02 0.97
CA ASP A 322 -23.81 21.88 -0.48
C ASP A 322 -22.57 22.46 -1.19
N PHE A 323 -21.54 21.63 -1.28
CA PHE A 323 -20.27 21.98 -1.92
C PHE A 323 -20.42 22.47 -3.37
N VAL A 324 -21.40 21.95 -4.12
CA VAL A 324 -21.64 22.34 -5.52
C VAL A 324 -22.19 23.77 -5.60
N ALA A 325 -23.12 24.13 -4.70
CA ALA A 325 -23.63 25.50 -4.61
C ALA A 325 -22.55 26.50 -4.16
N GLU A 326 -21.59 26.07 -3.34
CA GLU A 326 -20.46 26.87 -2.88
C GLU A 326 -19.37 27.08 -3.95
N GLY A 327 -19.49 26.44 -5.12
CA GLY A 327 -18.53 26.54 -6.22
C GLY A 327 -17.30 25.65 -6.06
N CYS A 328 -17.34 24.69 -5.13
CA CYS A 328 -16.28 23.71 -4.94
C CYS A 328 -16.15 22.83 -6.20
N LYS A 329 -14.91 22.59 -6.63
CA LYS A 329 -14.60 21.73 -7.78
C LYS A 329 -13.90 20.44 -7.39
N LEU A 330 -13.32 20.38 -6.20
CA LEU A 330 -12.57 19.23 -5.70
C LEU A 330 -12.89 18.97 -4.23
N ILE A 331 -13.31 17.75 -3.91
CA ILE A 331 -13.44 17.27 -2.54
C ILE A 331 -12.44 16.15 -2.31
N ILE A 332 -11.64 16.24 -1.26
CA ILE A 332 -10.69 15.20 -0.86
C ILE A 332 -11.22 14.54 0.41
N VAL A 333 -11.46 13.23 0.37
CA VAL A 333 -11.94 12.45 1.52
C VAL A 333 -10.79 11.64 2.10
N GLY A 334 -10.37 11.97 3.32
CA GLY A 334 -9.16 11.42 3.93
C GLY A 334 -9.33 10.92 5.37
N GLY A 335 -8.43 10.06 5.82
CA GLY A 335 -8.51 9.40 7.13
C GLY A 335 -7.81 8.03 7.16
N LYS A 336 -7.73 7.43 8.35
CA LYS A 336 -7.05 6.14 8.57
C LYS A 336 -7.63 5.03 7.69
N GLY A 337 -6.84 3.99 7.41
CA GLY A 337 -7.34 2.79 6.72
C GLY A 337 -8.51 2.16 7.49
N GLY A 338 -9.57 1.76 6.79
CA GLY A 338 -10.72 1.06 7.39
C GLY A 338 -11.81 1.95 8.03
N VAL A 339 -11.62 3.26 8.16
CA VAL A 339 -12.61 4.16 8.77
C VAL A 339 -13.89 4.39 7.94
N GLY A 340 -13.91 3.95 6.67
CA GLY A 340 -15.07 4.08 5.78
C GLY A 340 -15.03 5.25 4.78
N LYS A 341 -13.83 5.71 4.39
CA LYS A 341 -13.64 6.78 3.39
C LYS A 341 -14.43 6.55 2.10
N THR A 342 -14.28 5.38 1.48
CA THR A 342 -14.99 5.02 0.24
C THR A 342 -16.51 5.09 0.39
N THR A 343 -17.04 4.70 1.55
CA THR A 343 -18.46 4.81 1.85
C THR A 343 -18.90 6.28 1.87
N VAL A 344 -18.15 7.14 2.55
CA VAL A 344 -18.41 8.58 2.60
C VAL A 344 -18.27 9.23 1.22
N SER A 345 -17.20 8.94 0.48
CA SER A 345 -16.94 9.42 -0.88
C SER A 345 -18.08 9.04 -1.85
N GLY A 346 -18.48 7.76 -1.83
CA GLY A 346 -19.58 7.25 -2.64
C GLY A 346 -20.92 7.88 -2.28
N ALA A 347 -21.19 8.03 -0.98
CA ALA A 347 -22.41 8.64 -0.48
C ALA A 347 -22.50 10.12 -0.87
N MET A 348 -21.40 10.86 -0.77
CA MET A 348 -21.32 12.26 -1.20
C MET A 348 -21.55 12.42 -2.69
N GLY A 349 -20.88 11.61 -3.52
CA GLY A 349 -21.06 11.67 -4.96
C GLY A 349 -22.48 11.34 -5.40
N LEU A 350 -23.09 10.31 -4.80
CA LEU A 350 -24.46 9.93 -5.10
C LEU A 350 -25.48 10.98 -4.63
N ALA A 351 -25.30 11.53 -3.42
CA ALA A 351 -26.14 12.59 -2.89
C ALA A 351 -26.13 13.81 -3.82
N LEU A 352 -24.94 14.31 -4.17
CA LEU A 352 -24.80 15.50 -5.02
C LEU A 352 -25.25 15.24 -6.45
N ALA A 353 -25.04 14.04 -6.99
CA ALA A 353 -25.50 13.67 -8.33
C ALA A 353 -27.03 13.64 -8.41
N ASN A 354 -27.69 13.10 -7.39
CA ASN A 354 -29.14 13.09 -7.29
C ASN A 354 -29.72 14.51 -7.15
N ARG A 355 -29.04 15.39 -6.39
CA ARG A 355 -29.47 16.79 -6.21
C ARG A 355 -29.27 17.63 -7.46
N TYR A 356 -28.22 17.35 -8.24
CA TYR A 356 -27.84 18.11 -9.43
C TYR A 356 -27.78 17.23 -10.70
N PRO A 357 -28.92 16.82 -11.26
CA PRO A 357 -28.95 15.97 -12.46
C PRO A 357 -28.18 16.54 -13.66
N GLU A 358 -28.09 17.87 -13.76
CA GLU A 358 -27.41 18.59 -14.85
C GLU A 358 -25.89 18.75 -14.65
N ARG A 359 -25.38 18.45 -13.45
CA ARG A 359 -23.95 18.56 -13.13
C ARG A 359 -23.27 17.22 -13.34
N ARG A 360 -22.07 17.26 -13.91
CA ARG A 360 -21.21 16.08 -14.11
C ARG A 360 -20.32 15.91 -12.90
N ILE A 361 -20.51 14.81 -12.18
CA ILE A 361 -19.78 14.51 -10.95
C ILE A 361 -18.95 13.25 -11.18
N SER A 362 -17.68 13.28 -10.76
CA SER A 362 -16.81 12.10 -10.82
C SER A 362 -16.28 11.74 -9.44
N ILE A 363 -16.34 10.45 -9.09
CA ILE A 363 -15.62 9.88 -7.96
C ILE A 363 -14.40 9.15 -8.51
N ILE A 364 -13.23 9.52 -8.00
CA ILE A 364 -11.96 8.96 -8.43
C ILE A 364 -11.31 8.35 -7.19
N SER A 365 -11.06 7.05 -7.22
CA SER A 365 -10.28 6.39 -6.20
C SER A 365 -8.80 6.40 -6.58
N ILE A 366 -7.99 6.92 -5.66
CA ILE A 366 -6.53 6.78 -5.66
C ILE A 366 -6.08 5.79 -4.57
N ASP A 367 -6.99 4.99 -4.03
CA ASP A 367 -6.66 3.89 -3.13
C ASP A 367 -6.25 2.65 -3.94
N PRO A 368 -5.00 2.14 -3.80
CA PRO A 368 -4.55 0.92 -4.46
C PRO A 368 -5.40 -0.32 -4.11
N ALA A 369 -6.16 -0.27 -3.01
CA ALA A 369 -7.03 -1.34 -2.60
C ALA A 369 -8.30 -1.51 -3.46
N HIS A 370 -8.60 -0.62 -4.42
CA HIS A 370 -9.71 -0.75 -5.38
C HIS A 370 -11.06 -1.08 -4.71
N SER A 371 -11.52 -0.22 -3.79
CA SER A 371 -12.72 -0.42 -2.96
C SER A 371 -13.98 0.26 -3.52
N LEU A 372 -13.83 1.19 -4.46
CA LEU A 372 -14.93 1.99 -4.98
C LEU A 372 -15.84 1.15 -5.87
N GLY A 373 -15.25 0.27 -6.69
CA GLY A 373 -16.01 -0.67 -7.49
C GLY A 373 -16.91 -1.58 -6.64
N ASP A 374 -16.36 -2.12 -5.56
CA ASP A 374 -17.09 -2.96 -4.61
C ASP A 374 -18.25 -2.21 -3.94
N ALA A 375 -18.04 -0.93 -3.57
CA ALA A 375 -19.07 -0.08 -2.97
C ALA A 375 -20.27 0.15 -3.91
N PHE A 376 -20.04 0.21 -5.22
CA PHE A 376 -21.09 0.39 -6.23
C PHE A 376 -21.55 -0.92 -6.91
N GLY A 377 -20.97 -2.07 -6.54
CA GLY A 377 -21.24 -3.35 -7.19
C GLY A 377 -20.87 -3.38 -8.68
N LYS A 378 -19.87 -2.59 -9.09
CA LYS A 378 -19.41 -2.46 -10.49
C LYS A 378 -17.91 -2.66 -10.56
N LYS A 379 -17.43 -3.33 -11.61
CA LYS A 379 -15.98 -3.45 -11.84
C LYS A 379 -15.44 -2.16 -12.46
N LEU A 380 -14.90 -1.29 -11.61
CA LEU A 380 -14.21 -0.08 -12.04
C LEU A 380 -12.75 -0.38 -12.43
N GLY A 381 -12.15 0.55 -13.16
CA GLY A 381 -10.75 0.50 -13.53
C GLY A 381 -10.29 1.88 -13.99
N HIS A 382 -9.15 1.91 -14.69
CA HIS A 382 -8.55 3.16 -15.15
C HIS A 382 -9.46 3.98 -16.08
N GLU A 383 -10.33 3.33 -16.85
CA GLU A 383 -11.29 4.03 -17.69
C GLU A 383 -12.51 4.47 -16.89
N THR A 384 -12.94 5.71 -17.11
CA THR A 384 -14.13 6.27 -16.48
C THR A 384 -15.38 5.48 -16.86
N GLN A 385 -16.18 5.09 -15.87
CA GLN A 385 -17.46 4.39 -16.07
C GLN A 385 -18.64 5.15 -15.45
N LEU A 386 -19.82 5.01 -16.03
CA LEU A 386 -21.05 5.57 -15.48
C LEU A 386 -21.54 4.73 -14.29
N LEU A 387 -21.64 5.36 -13.12
CA LEU A 387 -22.26 4.81 -11.92
C LEU A 387 -23.77 5.07 -11.94
N THR A 388 -24.17 6.31 -12.23
CA THR A 388 -25.54 6.78 -12.51
C THR A 388 -25.51 7.68 -13.76
N PRO A 389 -26.64 8.23 -14.26
CA PRO A 389 -26.65 9.04 -15.49
C PRO A 389 -25.69 10.25 -15.49
N ASN A 390 -25.40 10.83 -14.33
CA ASN A 390 -24.53 12.01 -14.18
C ASN A 390 -23.39 11.83 -13.16
N LEU A 391 -23.21 10.62 -12.63
CA LEU A 391 -22.12 10.25 -11.74
C LEU A 391 -21.20 9.24 -12.43
N THR A 392 -19.93 9.57 -12.54
CA THR A 392 -18.89 8.66 -13.03
C THR A 392 -18.00 8.15 -11.90
N GLY A 393 -17.45 6.96 -12.08
CA GLY A 393 -16.49 6.31 -11.20
C GLY A 393 -15.24 5.90 -11.97
N GLN A 394 -14.07 6.08 -11.36
CA GLN A 394 -12.79 5.68 -11.92
C GLN A 394 -11.88 5.22 -10.78
N GLU A 395 -11.09 4.18 -11.03
CA GLU A 395 -10.02 3.75 -10.12
C GLU A 395 -8.69 3.87 -10.87
N ILE A 396 -7.81 4.76 -10.40
CA ILE A 396 -6.58 5.07 -11.12
C ILE A 396 -5.63 3.88 -11.03
N ASP A 397 -5.35 3.26 -12.18
CA ASP A 397 -4.24 2.31 -12.32
C ASP A 397 -2.97 3.08 -12.69
N ALA A 398 -2.06 3.20 -11.72
CA ALA A 398 -0.79 3.87 -11.90
C ALA A 398 0.07 3.22 -13.00
N ASN A 399 -0.03 1.91 -13.22
CA ASN A 399 0.82 1.21 -14.20
C ASN A 399 0.57 1.68 -15.63
N LYS A 400 -0.69 1.97 -15.99
CA LYS A 400 -1.03 2.47 -17.34
C LYS A 400 -0.49 3.88 -17.60
N ILE A 401 -0.50 4.74 -16.58
CA ILE A 401 0.00 6.12 -16.69
C ILE A 401 1.53 6.12 -16.63
N LEU A 402 2.11 5.19 -15.89
CA LEU A 402 3.55 5.06 -15.70
C LEU A 402 4.27 4.82 -17.03
N ASP A 403 3.70 4.01 -17.92
CA ASP A 403 4.32 3.74 -19.22
C ASP A 403 4.40 5.01 -20.09
N GLN A 404 3.33 5.81 -20.13
CA GLN A 404 3.35 7.10 -20.83
C GLN A 404 4.35 8.07 -20.18
N PHE A 405 4.36 8.13 -18.85
CA PHE A 405 5.30 9.00 -18.13
C PHE A 405 6.77 8.59 -18.37
N ARG A 406 7.03 7.28 -18.44
CA ARG A 406 8.34 6.73 -18.77
C ARG A 406 8.80 7.19 -20.14
N GLU A 407 7.94 7.09 -21.15
CA GLU A 407 8.22 7.54 -22.51
C GLU A 407 8.47 9.04 -22.58
N ASP A 408 7.62 9.84 -21.95
CA ASP A 408 7.69 11.30 -22.05
C ASP A 408 8.91 11.90 -21.33
N TYR A 409 9.38 11.25 -20.26
CA TYR A 409 10.40 11.80 -19.37
C TYR A 409 11.57 10.87 -19.05
N LEU A 410 11.32 9.67 -18.50
CA LEU A 410 12.38 8.84 -17.93
C LEU A 410 13.32 8.25 -18.99
N TRP A 411 12.79 7.88 -20.16
CA TRP A 411 13.60 7.32 -21.25
C TRP A 411 14.55 8.36 -21.84
N GLU A 412 14.07 9.60 -22.02
CA GLU A 412 14.90 10.69 -22.49
C GLU A 412 15.97 11.11 -21.46
N LEU A 413 15.65 11.02 -20.15
CA LEU A 413 16.64 11.20 -19.08
C LEU A 413 17.70 10.11 -19.08
N ALA A 414 17.29 8.85 -19.23
CA ALA A 414 18.21 7.72 -19.30
C ALA A 414 19.16 7.86 -20.50
N ASP A 415 18.65 8.26 -21.67
CA ASP A 415 19.46 8.53 -22.86
C ASP A 415 20.46 9.70 -22.65
N MET A 416 20.08 10.71 -21.85
CA MET A 416 20.95 11.84 -21.51
C MET A 416 22.10 11.39 -20.60
N ILE A 417 21.81 10.55 -19.59
CA ILE A 417 22.80 10.04 -18.63
C ILE A 417 23.73 8.99 -19.28
N SER A 418 23.23 8.22 -20.25
CA SER A 418 24.00 7.20 -20.96
C SER A 418 24.95 7.75 -22.03
N GLY A 419 24.70 8.97 -22.53
CA GLY A 419 25.53 9.64 -23.54
C GLY A 419 25.17 9.34 -25.00
N GLU A 420 24.13 8.53 -25.28
CA GLU A 420 23.76 8.16 -26.65
C GLU A 420 23.17 9.32 -27.48
N GLY A 421 22.84 10.45 -26.86
CA GLY A 421 22.39 11.67 -27.55
C GLY A 421 23.50 12.48 -28.22
N THR A 422 24.77 12.14 -28.00
CA THR A 422 25.89 12.86 -28.63
C THR A 422 26.08 12.34 -30.05
N GLY A 423 25.76 13.15 -31.07
CA GLY A 423 26.04 12.85 -32.48
C GLY A 423 27.54 12.78 -32.84
N ILE A 424 28.39 12.31 -31.92
CA ILE A 424 29.80 12.04 -32.13
C ILE A 424 29.88 10.74 -32.92
N GLN A 425 29.72 10.86 -34.24
CA GLN A 425 30.30 9.94 -35.22
C GLN A 425 31.83 10.09 -35.16
N SER A 426 32.46 9.72 -34.05
CA SER A 426 33.86 9.34 -34.07
C SER A 426 33.91 7.91 -34.56
N GLU A 427 34.75 7.59 -35.54
CA GLU A 427 34.94 6.27 -36.18
C GLU A 427 35.37 5.13 -35.22
N THR A 428 35.23 5.32 -33.91
CA THR A 428 35.39 4.36 -32.82
C THR A 428 34.20 4.42 -31.85
N SER A 429 32.98 4.61 -32.37
CA SER A 429 31.75 4.51 -31.58
C SER A 429 31.49 3.05 -31.20
N ILE A 430 31.93 2.68 -30.01
CA ILE A 430 31.48 1.47 -29.31
C ILE A 430 29.99 1.69 -28.99
N ASN A 431 29.11 1.38 -29.96
CA ASN A 431 27.65 1.31 -29.77
C ASN A 431 27.36 0.10 -28.87
N ILE A 432 27.50 0.25 -27.56
CA ILE A 432 26.95 -0.74 -26.63
C ILE A 432 25.48 -0.36 -26.45
N ALA A 433 24.66 -0.92 -27.33
CA ALA A 433 23.20 -0.74 -27.43
C ALA A 433 22.39 -1.17 -26.19
N TYR A 434 23.02 -1.28 -25.02
CA TYR A 434 22.44 -1.84 -23.79
C TYR A 434 22.52 -0.89 -22.58
N ILE A 435 23.12 0.30 -22.72
CA ILE A 435 23.32 1.28 -21.62
C ILE A 435 22.06 2.09 -21.32
N PRO A 436 21.31 2.60 -22.32
CA PRO A 436 20.02 3.24 -22.05
C PRO A 436 19.08 2.26 -21.36
N ASP A 437 19.02 1.00 -21.80
CA ASP A 437 18.13 0.00 -21.23
C ASP A 437 18.40 -0.27 -19.74
N ALA A 438 19.67 -0.28 -19.31
CA ALA A 438 20.03 -0.42 -17.89
C ALA A 438 19.61 0.81 -17.06
N TRP A 439 19.83 2.03 -17.55
CA TRP A 439 19.38 3.25 -16.86
C TRP A 439 17.86 3.40 -16.87
N ARG A 440 17.21 3.01 -17.95
CA ARG A 440 15.75 2.91 -18.07
C ARG A 440 15.21 1.95 -17.00
N GLN A 441 15.82 0.77 -16.87
CA GLN A 441 15.46 -0.19 -15.84
C GLN A 441 15.60 0.38 -14.42
N ILE A 442 16.72 1.04 -14.08
CA ILE A 442 16.91 1.67 -12.76
C ILE A 442 15.88 2.79 -12.51
N MET A 443 15.74 3.72 -13.45
CA MET A 443 14.84 4.87 -13.32
C MET A 443 13.37 4.45 -13.26
N SER A 444 13.01 3.35 -13.91
CA SER A 444 11.65 2.79 -13.88
C SER A 444 11.21 2.30 -12.50
N GLN A 445 12.17 2.09 -11.59
CA GLN A 445 11.96 1.57 -10.23
C GLN A 445 12.33 2.60 -9.14
N ALA A 446 13.04 3.67 -9.49
CA ALA A 446 13.68 4.60 -8.54
C ALA A 446 12.81 5.78 -8.10
N LEU A 447 11.54 5.88 -8.54
CA LEU A 447 10.65 6.96 -8.11
C LEU A 447 9.84 6.49 -6.89
N PRO A 448 10.20 6.87 -5.65
CA PRO A 448 9.33 6.65 -4.50
C PRO A 448 8.07 7.50 -4.64
N GLY A 449 6.91 6.90 -4.34
CA GLY A 449 5.62 7.57 -4.47
C GLY A 449 5.15 7.80 -5.92
N ILE A 450 5.57 6.93 -6.86
CA ILE A 450 5.05 6.91 -8.25
C ILE A 450 3.53 6.94 -8.25
N ASP A 451 2.89 6.10 -7.43
CA ASP A 451 1.43 5.97 -7.43
C ASP A 451 0.77 7.31 -7.06
N GLU A 452 1.27 7.97 -6.02
CA GLU A 452 0.83 9.30 -5.61
C GLU A 452 1.13 10.37 -6.66
N MET A 453 2.31 10.32 -7.28
CA MET A 453 2.74 11.24 -8.33
C MET A 453 1.85 11.14 -9.58
N LEU A 454 1.62 9.94 -10.09
CA LEU A 454 0.81 9.69 -11.28
C LEU A 454 -0.67 9.97 -11.02
N SER A 455 -1.14 9.67 -9.80
CA SER A 455 -2.47 10.08 -9.33
C SER A 455 -2.61 11.60 -9.38
N LEU A 456 -1.60 12.34 -8.90
CA LEU A 456 -1.61 13.80 -8.92
C LEU A 456 -1.65 14.33 -10.36
N ILE A 457 -0.83 13.80 -11.26
CA ILE A 457 -0.84 14.20 -12.69
C ILE A 457 -2.23 13.98 -13.31
N THR A 458 -2.83 12.82 -13.07
CA THR A 458 -4.19 12.51 -13.58
C THR A 458 -5.23 13.49 -13.05
N ILE A 459 -5.15 13.83 -11.76
CA ILE A 459 -6.08 14.79 -11.14
C ILE A 459 -5.88 16.18 -11.73
N ILE A 460 -4.64 16.59 -12.02
CA ILE A 460 -4.34 17.87 -12.66
C ILE A 460 -5.00 17.93 -14.04
N ASP A 461 -4.81 16.90 -14.86
CA ASP A 461 -5.38 16.84 -16.20
C ASP A 461 -6.91 16.91 -16.15
N LEU A 462 -7.54 16.22 -15.20
CA LEU A 462 -8.99 16.27 -15.02
C LEU A 462 -9.47 17.66 -14.56
N LEU A 463 -8.77 18.29 -13.63
CA LEU A 463 -9.07 19.66 -13.18
C LEU A 463 -8.87 20.72 -14.28
N ASP A 464 -7.93 20.49 -15.20
CA ASP A 464 -7.64 21.40 -16.30
C ASP A 464 -8.60 21.19 -17.49
N SER A 465 -9.05 19.95 -17.72
CA SER A 465 -9.99 19.62 -18.79
C SER A 465 -11.36 20.31 -18.66
N ASN A 466 -11.76 20.73 -17.44
CA ASN A 466 -13.10 21.25 -17.11
C ASN A 466 -14.26 20.37 -17.63
N GLN A 467 -14.04 19.06 -17.77
CA GLN A 467 -15.07 18.11 -18.18
C GLN A 467 -15.99 17.69 -17.03
N GLN A 468 -15.59 17.94 -15.78
CA GLN A 468 -16.39 17.62 -14.59
C GLN A 468 -16.69 18.92 -13.83
N ASP A 469 -17.91 19.03 -13.30
CA ASP A 469 -18.30 20.14 -12.43
C ASP A 469 -17.76 19.95 -11.01
N LEU A 470 -17.69 18.70 -10.55
CA LEU A 470 -17.15 18.31 -9.24
C LEU A 470 -16.38 17.00 -9.34
N ILE A 471 -15.21 16.96 -8.72
CA ILE A 471 -14.41 15.75 -8.52
C ILE A 471 -14.37 15.41 -7.03
N ILE A 472 -14.65 14.17 -6.67
CA ILE A 472 -14.51 13.63 -5.32
C ILE A 472 -13.38 12.60 -5.35
N LEU A 473 -12.34 12.85 -4.57
CA LEU A 473 -11.20 11.96 -4.40
C LEU A 473 -11.39 11.07 -3.19
N ASP A 474 -11.54 9.77 -3.44
CA ASP A 474 -11.45 8.73 -2.43
C ASP A 474 -9.98 8.34 -2.26
N THR A 475 -9.38 8.65 -1.12
CA THR A 475 -7.93 8.56 -0.96
C THR A 475 -7.47 7.27 -0.29
N ALA A 476 -6.21 6.93 -0.50
CA ALA A 476 -5.49 5.92 0.29
C ALA A 476 -5.43 6.30 1.80
N PRO A 477 -4.97 5.39 2.69
CA PRO A 477 -4.78 5.68 4.11
C PRO A 477 -3.90 6.91 4.39
N THR A 478 -4.01 7.48 5.60
CA THR A 478 -3.38 8.74 6.04
C THR A 478 -1.93 8.94 5.55
N GLY A 479 -1.07 7.92 5.67
CA GLY A 479 0.33 8.01 5.22
C GLY A 479 0.48 8.31 3.73
N HIS A 480 -0.19 7.53 2.87
CA HIS A 480 -0.17 7.71 1.41
C HIS A 480 -0.86 9.02 1.01
N LEU A 481 -1.93 9.41 1.72
CA LEU A 481 -2.59 10.70 1.51
C LEU A 481 -1.64 11.87 1.78
N LEU A 482 -0.89 11.85 2.88
CA LEU A 482 0.08 12.91 3.17
C LEU A 482 1.21 12.95 2.15
N GLN A 483 1.66 11.78 1.66
CA GLN A 483 2.62 11.69 0.56
C GLN A 483 2.05 12.32 -0.71
N PHE A 484 0.81 11.98 -1.10
CA PHE A 484 0.09 12.59 -2.21
C PHE A 484 0.00 14.12 -2.11
N LEU A 485 -0.36 14.65 -0.95
CA LEU A 485 -0.44 16.10 -0.73
C LEU A 485 0.93 16.79 -0.73
N ALA A 486 2.00 16.06 -0.40
CA ALA A 486 3.39 16.54 -0.48
C ALA A 486 4.00 16.41 -1.89
N MET A 487 3.44 15.56 -2.77
CA MET A 487 3.95 15.31 -4.12
C MET A 487 4.21 16.57 -4.95
N PRO A 488 3.36 17.62 -4.93
CA PRO A 488 3.65 18.82 -5.72
C PRO A 488 5.01 19.46 -5.38
N SER A 489 5.43 19.40 -4.12
CA SER A 489 6.75 19.89 -3.70
C SER A 489 7.86 18.94 -4.15
N ALA A 490 7.71 17.64 -3.90
CA ALA A 490 8.69 16.63 -4.27
C ALA A 490 8.97 16.60 -5.77
N LEU A 491 7.91 16.69 -6.61
CA LEU A 491 8.04 16.82 -8.06
C LEU A 491 8.74 18.11 -8.47
N GLY A 492 8.48 19.21 -7.77
CA GLY A 492 9.19 20.47 -8.00
C GLY A 492 10.70 20.34 -7.76
N ASP A 493 11.09 19.66 -6.69
CA ASP A 493 12.50 19.43 -6.34
C ASP A 493 13.18 18.47 -7.32
N TRP A 494 12.51 17.37 -7.68
CA TRP A 494 13.00 16.41 -8.68
C TRP A 494 13.19 17.05 -10.06
N LEU A 495 12.21 17.82 -10.54
CA LEU A 495 12.33 18.58 -11.78
C LEU A 495 13.49 19.58 -11.71
N SER A 496 13.71 20.21 -10.55
CA SER A 496 14.83 21.13 -10.35
C SER A 496 16.19 20.43 -10.41
N TRP A 497 16.29 19.20 -9.89
CA TRP A 497 17.49 18.36 -10.04
C TRP A 497 17.75 17.99 -11.50
N ILE A 498 16.72 17.57 -12.25
CA ILE A 498 16.84 17.31 -13.69
C ILE A 498 17.35 18.55 -14.44
N PHE A 499 16.81 19.73 -14.13
CA PHE A 499 17.28 20.97 -14.75
C PHE A 499 18.76 21.25 -14.44
N LYS A 500 19.24 20.93 -13.23
CA LYS A 500 20.67 21.07 -12.88
C LYS A 500 21.54 20.12 -13.69
N LEU A 501 21.14 18.85 -13.81
CA LEU A 501 21.85 17.88 -14.63
C LEU A 501 21.91 18.35 -16.08
N TRP A 502 20.76 18.75 -16.65
CA TRP A 502 20.71 19.27 -18.01
C TRP A 502 21.65 20.48 -18.21
N ILE A 503 21.74 21.39 -17.24
CA ILE A 503 22.69 22.51 -17.29
C ILE A 503 24.15 22.02 -17.26
N LYS A 504 24.47 21.02 -16.44
CA LYS A 504 25.83 20.46 -16.33
C LYS A 504 26.28 19.75 -17.60
N TYR A 505 25.35 19.10 -18.31
CA TYR A 505 25.61 18.33 -19.54
C TYR A 505 25.13 19.06 -20.81
N GLN A 506 25.18 20.40 -20.81
CA GLN A 506 24.67 21.28 -21.89
C GLN A 506 25.25 21.03 -23.29
N ASP A 507 26.44 20.42 -23.39
CA ASP A 507 27.07 20.09 -24.67
C ASP A 507 26.40 18.93 -25.43
N ILE A 508 25.42 18.26 -24.80
CA ILE A 508 24.56 17.24 -25.44
C ILE A 508 23.40 17.96 -26.16
N LEU A 509 23.72 18.59 -27.30
CA LEU A 509 22.77 19.29 -28.16
C LEU A 509 21.68 18.34 -28.70
N GLY A 510 20.40 18.60 -28.41
CA GLY A 510 19.31 17.94 -29.14
C GLY A 510 17.89 17.92 -28.54
N ARG A 511 17.67 18.26 -27.27
CA ARG A 511 16.37 17.99 -26.61
C ARG A 511 15.58 19.23 -26.15
N VAL A 512 15.29 20.14 -27.08
CA VAL A 512 14.46 21.35 -26.79
C VAL A 512 13.03 20.96 -26.39
N ASP A 513 12.47 19.94 -27.06
CA ASP A 513 11.11 19.46 -26.78
C ASP A 513 10.97 18.84 -25.39
N PHE A 514 11.97 18.07 -24.95
CA PHE A 514 12.03 17.49 -23.61
C PHE A 514 11.99 18.57 -22.51
N ILE A 515 12.80 19.61 -22.66
CA ILE A 515 12.83 20.75 -21.74
C ILE A 515 11.50 21.50 -21.76
N GLY A 516 10.87 21.63 -22.93
CA GLY A 516 9.52 22.16 -23.07
C GLY A 516 8.51 21.37 -22.23
N ARG A 517 8.52 20.03 -22.34
CA ARG A 517 7.64 19.16 -21.56
C ARG A 517 7.90 19.25 -20.06
N LEU A 518 9.16 19.20 -19.62
CA LEU A 518 9.53 19.37 -18.19
C LEU A 518 9.05 20.72 -17.63
N ARG A 519 9.17 21.79 -18.42
CA ARG A 519 8.69 23.12 -18.03
C ARG A 519 7.17 23.16 -17.90
N ASN A 520 6.45 22.55 -18.83
CA ASN A 520 4.98 22.47 -18.78
C ASN A 520 4.52 21.67 -17.56
N LEU A 521 5.12 20.50 -17.32
CA LEU A 521 4.84 19.68 -16.15
C LEU A 521 5.08 20.47 -14.85
N ARG A 522 6.21 21.20 -14.75
CA ARG A 522 6.47 22.07 -13.61
C ARG A 522 5.38 23.12 -13.41
N GLN A 523 4.90 23.75 -14.48
CA GLN A 523 3.83 24.75 -14.40
C GLN A 523 2.51 24.12 -13.93
N GLN A 524 2.15 22.96 -14.47
CA GLN A 524 0.97 22.19 -14.07
C GLN A 524 1.02 21.83 -12.58
N VAL A 525 2.14 21.28 -12.11
CA VAL A 525 2.36 20.94 -10.69
C VAL A 525 2.20 22.17 -9.78
N MET A 526 2.79 23.31 -10.14
CA MET A 526 2.66 24.55 -9.36
C MET A 526 1.22 25.09 -9.34
N GLN A 527 0.48 24.97 -10.43
CA GLN A 527 -0.93 25.38 -10.49
C GLN A 527 -1.82 24.45 -9.65
N ALA A 528 -1.58 23.14 -9.72
CA ALA A 528 -2.25 22.14 -8.90
C ALA A 528 -2.10 22.44 -7.41
N GLN A 529 -0.86 22.71 -6.97
CA GLN A 529 -0.55 23.06 -5.59
C GLN A 529 -1.35 24.28 -5.12
N LYS A 530 -1.54 25.28 -5.98
CA LYS A 530 -2.37 26.46 -5.67
C LYS A 530 -3.85 26.11 -5.58
N LYS A 531 -4.37 25.29 -6.50
CA LYS A 531 -5.77 24.83 -6.49
C LYS A 531 -6.09 24.00 -5.24
N LEU A 532 -5.19 23.09 -4.84
CA LEU A 532 -5.33 22.26 -3.65
C LEU A 532 -5.43 23.07 -2.35
N LYS A 533 -4.71 24.20 -2.26
CA LYS A 533 -4.72 25.10 -1.09
C LYS A 533 -5.84 26.14 -1.11
N ASN A 534 -6.60 26.25 -2.20
CA ASN A 534 -7.66 27.25 -2.32
C ASN A 534 -8.98 26.71 -1.75
N PRO A 535 -9.48 27.25 -0.62
CA PRO A 535 -10.69 26.72 0.04
C PRO A 535 -11.99 26.94 -0.74
N LEU A 536 -12.00 27.88 -1.70
CA LEU A 536 -13.15 28.06 -2.60
C LEU A 536 -13.22 26.97 -3.67
N HIS A 537 -12.10 26.33 -3.96
CA HIS A 537 -11.99 25.36 -5.04
C HIS A 537 -11.88 23.92 -4.51
N THR A 538 -11.22 23.74 -3.37
CA THR A 538 -10.89 22.44 -2.77
C THR A 538 -11.36 22.39 -1.33
N GLN A 539 -12.11 21.35 -0.98
CA GLN A 539 -12.52 21.05 0.39
C GLN A 539 -11.94 19.71 0.84
N PHE A 540 -11.49 19.64 2.08
CA PHE A 540 -11.07 18.39 2.70
C PHE A 540 -12.12 17.92 3.71
N VAL A 541 -12.55 16.67 3.57
CA VAL A 541 -13.47 15.99 4.49
C VAL A 541 -12.71 14.86 5.18
N GLY A 542 -12.50 15.02 6.48
CA GLY A 542 -11.90 13.96 7.29
C GLY A 542 -12.92 12.87 7.63
N VAL A 543 -12.52 11.61 7.67
CA VAL A 543 -13.35 10.49 8.15
C VAL A 543 -12.67 9.83 9.34
N VAL A 544 -13.42 9.68 10.42
CA VAL A 544 -12.92 9.19 11.71
C VAL A 544 -13.94 8.22 12.32
N GLN A 545 -13.49 7.40 13.26
CA GLN A 545 -14.34 6.60 14.14
C GLN A 545 -13.97 6.92 15.59
N ALA A 546 -14.90 6.73 16.52
CA ALA A 546 -14.73 7.02 17.95
C ALA A 546 -13.80 6.03 18.69
N GLU A 547 -12.60 5.83 18.16
CA GLU A 547 -11.55 5.02 18.76
C GLU A 547 -10.33 5.89 19.08
N PRO A 548 -9.78 5.85 20.32
CA PRO A 548 -8.71 6.75 20.74
C PRO A 548 -7.49 6.81 19.80
N ALA A 549 -7.07 5.66 19.27
CA ALA A 549 -5.95 5.59 18.33
C ALA A 549 -6.28 6.22 16.97
N ILE A 550 -7.52 6.04 16.48
CA ILE A 550 -7.99 6.63 15.22
C ILE A 550 -8.12 8.14 15.39
N ILE A 551 -8.68 8.61 16.50
CA ILE A 551 -8.81 10.04 16.84
C ILE A 551 -7.42 10.68 16.93
N SER A 552 -6.47 10.09 17.67
CA SER A 552 -5.11 10.63 17.79
C SER A 552 -4.43 10.78 16.44
N GLU A 553 -4.61 9.80 15.54
CA GLU A 553 -4.04 9.88 14.19
C GLU A 553 -4.72 10.94 13.33
N HIS A 554 -6.04 11.11 13.50
CA HIS A 554 -6.80 12.14 12.80
C HIS A 554 -6.44 13.56 13.26
N ILE A 555 -6.11 13.74 14.54
CA ILE A 555 -5.56 15.01 15.07
C ILE A 555 -4.25 15.33 14.35
N ARG A 556 -3.31 14.38 14.25
CA ARG A 556 -2.04 14.58 13.53
C ARG A 556 -2.25 14.88 12.05
N LEU A 557 -3.25 14.25 11.41
CA LEU A 557 -3.65 14.55 10.04
C LEU A 557 -4.13 16.00 9.92
N THR A 558 -5.03 16.43 10.82
CA THR A 558 -5.56 17.80 10.85
C THR A 558 -4.44 18.83 11.03
N GLU A 559 -3.48 18.59 11.93
CA GLU A 559 -2.30 19.43 12.12
C GLU A 559 -1.42 19.49 10.86
N SER A 560 -1.20 18.34 10.21
CA SER A 560 -0.40 18.26 8.98
C SER A 560 -1.06 19.03 7.82
N LEU A 561 -2.37 18.91 7.65
CA LEU A 561 -3.14 19.67 6.66
C LEU A 561 -3.03 21.18 6.91
N LYS A 562 -3.12 21.60 8.18
CA LYS A 562 -2.94 23.00 8.59
C LYS A 562 -1.54 23.52 8.25
N GLN A 563 -0.49 22.74 8.52
CA GLN A 563 0.89 23.08 8.14
C GLN A 563 1.07 23.19 6.62
N MET A 564 0.36 22.35 5.84
CA MET A 564 0.37 22.40 4.39
C MET A 564 -0.47 23.57 3.82
N GLY A 565 -1.31 24.21 4.64
CA GLY A 565 -2.23 25.27 4.24
C GLY A 565 -3.47 24.76 3.51
N ILE A 566 -3.88 23.51 3.80
CA ILE A 566 -5.11 22.90 3.28
C ILE A 566 -6.19 23.03 4.34
N GLN A 567 -7.34 23.59 3.96
CA GLN A 567 -8.46 23.78 4.88
C GLN A 567 -9.29 22.50 5.00
N GLN A 568 -9.50 22.06 6.23
CA GLN A 568 -10.45 21.02 6.60
C GLN A 568 -11.58 21.63 7.41
N SER A 569 -12.78 21.67 6.83
CA SER A 569 -13.96 22.27 7.45
C SER A 569 -14.89 21.22 8.08
N TYR A 570 -14.78 19.96 7.63
CA TYR A 570 -15.69 18.87 8.02
C TYR A 570 -14.94 17.62 8.47
N ILE A 571 -15.50 16.96 9.47
CA ILE A 571 -15.13 15.62 9.91
C ILE A 571 -16.39 14.78 9.93
N VAL A 572 -16.41 13.65 9.22
CA VAL A 572 -17.46 12.65 9.30
C VAL A 572 -17.05 11.60 10.33
N GLU A 573 -17.77 11.55 11.44
CA GLU A 573 -17.70 10.48 12.41
C GLU A 573 -18.53 9.30 11.91
N ASN A 574 -17.85 8.33 11.30
CA ASN A 574 -18.49 7.11 10.79
C ASN A 574 -18.68 6.08 11.91
N ASN A 575 -19.69 5.22 11.76
CA ASN A 575 -20.12 4.28 12.79
C ASN A 575 -20.47 4.97 14.13
N TYR A 576 -21.07 6.16 14.07
CA TYR A 576 -21.45 6.93 15.25
C TYR A 576 -22.33 6.13 16.21
N ASN A 577 -22.02 6.22 17.51
CA ASN A 577 -22.79 5.69 18.62
C ASN A 577 -22.81 6.71 19.76
N SER A 578 -23.99 6.99 20.33
CA SER A 578 -24.16 7.96 21.42
C SER A 578 -23.39 7.62 22.70
N ASP A 579 -22.99 6.36 22.89
CA ASP A 579 -22.21 5.94 24.06
C ASP A 579 -20.70 6.21 23.91
N LEU A 580 -20.24 6.49 22.69
CA LEU A 580 -18.84 6.68 22.33
C LEU A 580 -18.72 7.95 21.47
N GLU A 581 -18.95 9.12 22.06
CA GLU A 581 -18.82 10.40 21.34
C GLU A 581 -17.37 10.90 21.32
N ILE A 582 -16.99 11.52 20.21
CA ILE A 582 -15.73 12.27 20.09
C ILE A 582 -15.85 13.59 20.86
N ASP A 583 -14.85 13.92 21.69
CA ASP A 583 -14.79 15.23 22.34
C ASP A 583 -14.63 16.35 21.31
N TYR A 584 -15.67 17.18 21.17
CA TYR A 584 -15.72 18.32 20.25
C TYR A 584 -14.57 19.31 20.43
N ASN A 585 -13.97 19.39 21.63
CA ASN A 585 -12.83 20.27 21.88
C ASN A 585 -11.56 19.85 21.11
N LEU A 586 -11.50 18.60 20.64
CA LEU A 586 -10.39 18.10 19.84
C LEU A 586 -10.39 18.67 18.42
N PHE A 587 -11.54 19.13 17.92
CA PHE A 587 -11.71 19.63 16.55
C PHE A 587 -12.47 20.97 16.51
N PRO A 588 -11.93 22.03 17.13
CA PRO A 588 -12.67 23.29 17.35
C PRO A 588 -12.91 24.09 16.06
N GLU A 589 -12.14 23.82 15.00
CA GLU A 589 -12.24 24.51 13.71
C GLU A 589 -13.11 23.72 12.70
N GLN A 590 -13.60 22.54 13.08
CA GLN A 590 -14.33 21.62 12.19
C GLN A 590 -15.76 21.41 12.66
N THR A 591 -16.66 21.21 11.68
CA THR A 591 -18.00 20.68 11.95
C THR A 591 -17.95 19.15 11.93
N ILE A 592 -18.34 18.51 13.02
CA ILE A 592 -18.46 17.05 13.10
C ILE A 592 -19.85 16.63 12.59
N ILE A 593 -19.86 15.77 11.57
CA ILE A 593 -21.03 15.18 10.93
C ILE A 593 -21.14 13.72 11.37
N HIS A 594 -22.29 13.35 11.90
CA HIS A 594 -22.51 12.01 12.45
C HIS A 594 -23.11 11.08 11.39
N LEU A 595 -22.38 10.01 11.05
CA LEU A 595 -22.88 8.93 10.21
C LEU A 595 -23.09 7.68 11.09
N PRO A 596 -24.34 7.37 11.49
CA PRO A 596 -24.63 6.22 12.33
C PRO A 596 -24.24 4.89 11.69
N HIS A 597 -24.20 3.83 12.50
CA HIS A 597 -23.93 2.50 12.00
C HIS A 597 -24.92 2.08 10.91
N LEU A 598 -24.40 1.78 9.72
CA LEU A 598 -25.18 1.33 8.58
C LEU A 598 -25.41 -0.18 8.67
N PRO A 599 -26.60 -0.70 8.30
CA PRO A 599 -26.86 -2.14 8.32
C PRO A 599 -25.89 -2.89 7.41
N ARG A 600 -25.29 -3.97 7.91
CA ARG A 600 -24.24 -4.72 7.22
C ARG A 600 -24.77 -5.84 6.34
N SER A 601 -25.96 -6.36 6.62
CA SER A 601 -26.59 -7.43 5.82
C SER A 601 -27.18 -6.97 4.48
N VAL A 602 -27.16 -5.66 4.17
CA VAL A 602 -27.62 -5.12 2.89
C VAL A 602 -26.49 -5.00 1.88
N GLU A 603 -26.86 -4.95 0.61
CA GLU A 603 -25.91 -4.82 -0.49
C GLU A 603 -25.08 -3.51 -0.36
N PRO A 604 -23.80 -3.51 -0.76
CA PRO A 604 -22.93 -2.33 -0.64
C PRO A 604 -23.54 -1.04 -1.22
N PHE A 605 -24.17 -1.12 -2.40
CA PHE A 605 -24.77 0.04 -3.05
C PHE A 605 -25.98 0.61 -2.27
N GLU A 606 -26.78 -0.25 -1.65
CA GLU A 606 -27.88 0.19 -0.79
C GLU A 606 -27.36 0.91 0.46
N ARG A 607 -26.23 0.48 1.02
CA ARG A 607 -25.53 1.22 2.09
C ARG A 607 -25.09 2.61 1.65
N ILE A 608 -24.56 2.74 0.44
CA ILE A 608 -24.18 4.05 -0.13
C ILE A 608 -25.41 4.95 -0.27
N GLN A 609 -26.54 4.43 -0.76
CA GLN A 609 -27.80 5.16 -0.84
C GLN A 609 -28.31 5.62 0.53
N GLY A 610 -28.28 4.73 1.53
CA GLY A 610 -28.65 5.07 2.89
C GLY A 610 -27.75 6.15 3.49
N ALA A 611 -26.42 5.99 3.36
CA ALA A 611 -25.45 6.97 3.81
C ALA A 611 -25.61 8.34 3.14
N ALA A 612 -25.89 8.37 1.83
CA ALA A 612 -26.14 9.60 1.07
C ALA A 612 -27.31 10.40 1.67
N ASN A 613 -28.38 9.70 2.05
CA ASN A 613 -29.54 10.31 2.69
C ASN A 613 -29.26 10.82 4.10
N LEU A 614 -28.33 10.19 4.84
CA LEU A 614 -27.98 10.56 6.20
C LEU A 614 -27.00 11.74 6.25
N LEU A 615 -26.06 11.82 5.31
CA LEU A 615 -24.98 12.82 5.32
C LEU A 615 -25.41 14.23 4.87
N PHE A 616 -26.44 14.37 4.03
CA PHE A 616 -26.89 15.67 3.50
C PHE A 616 -28.31 16.00 3.92
N GLU A 617 -28.58 17.27 4.23
CA GLU A 617 -29.92 17.80 4.39
C GLU A 617 -30.43 18.37 3.06
N PHE A 618 -30.98 17.49 2.24
CA PHE A 618 -31.75 17.91 1.07
C PHE A 618 -33.23 17.85 1.44
N ASN A 619 -33.90 18.99 1.45
CA ASN A 619 -35.35 19.03 1.61
C ASN A 619 -35.98 18.18 0.51
N THR A 620 -36.62 17.08 0.89
CA THR A 620 -37.40 16.22 -0.01
C THR A 620 -38.65 16.97 -0.47
N LEU A 621 -38.48 17.86 -1.44
CA LEU A 621 -39.57 18.42 -2.23
C LEU A 621 -39.65 17.68 -3.58
N ALA A 622 -39.94 16.37 -3.56
CA ALA A 622 -40.50 15.62 -4.70
C ALA A 622 -40.73 14.14 -4.34
N SER A 623 -41.60 13.86 -3.38
CA SER A 623 -42.30 12.57 -3.30
C SER A 623 -43.79 12.81 -3.15
N ASN A 624 -44.35 13.53 -4.11
CA ASN A 624 -45.80 13.60 -4.34
C ASN A 624 -46.06 13.97 -5.80
N SER A 625 -45.92 13.01 -6.71
CA SER A 625 -46.77 12.91 -7.91
C SER A 625 -46.44 11.65 -8.73
N VAL A 626 -47.35 10.68 -8.59
CA VAL A 626 -47.71 9.55 -9.47
C VAL A 626 -46.77 8.35 -9.54
#